data_AF-A0A7W0VFV3-F1
#
_entry.id   AF-A0A7W0VFV3-F1
#
_cell.length_a   1.000
_cell.length_b   1.000
_cell.length_c   1.000
_cell.angle_alpha   90.00
_cell.angle_beta   90.00
_cell.angle_gamma   90.00
#
_symmetry.space_group_name_H-M   'P 1'
#
loop_
_entity.id
_entity.type
_entity.pdbx_description
1 polymer ?
#
loop_
_entity_poly.entity_id
_entity_poly.type
_entity_poly.pdbx_seq_one_letter_code
_entity_poly.pdbx_strand_id
1 'polypeptide(L)'
;MRSTFSLALILSAACDAPATDESIVELGRLEFFDDPVIINVPSSVKKRQPFQVQVVTYGGGCISFERTDVQVAMDGVDFLPYDRRDIPANGLCFANLSPITHEEYVVFDEPGRHVIRIHGRRYNARVDEPIVIQMTTSVEL
;
A
#
# COMPACT_ATOMS: atom_id res chain seq x y z
N MET A 1 -42.30 -46.49 -44.64
CA MET A 1 -41.13 -45.59 -44.54
C MET A 1 -41.57 -44.31 -43.83
N ARG A 2 -41.19 -44.13 -42.56
CA ARG A 2 -41.42 -42.91 -41.78
C ARG A 2 -40.06 -42.45 -41.27
N SER A 3 -39.57 -41.34 -41.82
CA SER A 3 -38.28 -40.75 -41.44
C SER A 3 -38.57 -39.61 -40.47
N THR A 4 -38.43 -39.86 -39.18
CA THR A 4 -38.49 -38.83 -38.13
C THR A 4 -37.13 -38.17 -38.02
N PHE A 5 -37.04 -36.92 -38.48
CA PHE A 5 -35.89 -36.05 -38.30
C PHE A 5 -35.83 -35.58 -36.84
N SER A 6 -34.88 -36.08 -36.06
CA SER A 6 -34.59 -35.58 -34.72
C SER A 6 -33.80 -34.29 -34.83
N LEU A 7 -34.37 -33.19 -34.35
CA LEU A 7 -33.72 -31.90 -34.22
C LEU A 7 -32.91 -31.91 -32.91
N ALA A 8 -31.59 -32.03 -32.99
CA ALA A 8 -30.70 -31.93 -31.83
C ALA A 8 -30.45 -30.45 -31.51
N LEU A 9 -31.03 -29.97 -30.40
CA LEU A 9 -30.79 -28.64 -29.85
C LEU A 9 -29.45 -28.65 -29.09
N ILE A 10 -28.40 -28.09 -29.70
CA ILE A 10 -27.10 -27.92 -29.05
C ILE A 10 -27.21 -26.70 -28.12
N LEU A 11 -27.35 -26.95 -26.82
CA LEU A 11 -27.30 -25.94 -25.78
C LEU A 11 -25.83 -25.60 -25.50
N SER A 12 -25.32 -24.52 -26.11
CA SER A 12 -24.00 -23.97 -25.78
C SER A 12 -24.08 -23.31 -24.40
N ALA A 13 -23.72 -24.04 -23.35
CA ALA A 13 -23.48 -23.45 -22.03
C ALA A 13 -22.21 -22.60 -22.11
N ALA A 14 -22.36 -21.29 -22.33
CA ALA A 14 -21.29 -20.35 -22.09
C ALA A 14 -21.02 -20.34 -20.58
N CYS A 15 -19.89 -20.94 -20.17
CA CYS A 15 -19.35 -20.75 -18.84
C CYS A 15 -18.80 -19.32 -18.76
N ASP A 16 -19.67 -18.34 -18.47
CA ASP A 16 -19.23 -17.07 -17.90
C ASP A 16 -18.80 -17.37 -16.47
N ALA A 17 -17.50 -17.63 -16.28
CA ALA A 17 -16.92 -17.55 -14.95
C ALA A 17 -17.17 -16.12 -14.44
N PRO A 18 -17.72 -15.93 -13.23
CA PRO A 18 -17.89 -14.59 -12.69
C PRO A 18 -16.51 -13.93 -12.66
N ALA A 19 -16.40 -12.73 -13.23
CA ALA A 19 -15.18 -11.95 -13.15
C ALA A 19 -14.83 -11.78 -11.66
N THR A 20 -13.77 -12.44 -11.23
CA THR A 20 -13.26 -12.29 -9.86
C THR A 20 -12.57 -10.95 -9.79
N ASP A 21 -12.94 -10.11 -8.83
CA ASP A 21 -12.21 -8.88 -8.55
C ASP A 21 -10.76 -9.24 -8.21
N GLU A 22 -9.83 -8.78 -9.04
CA GLU A 22 -8.39 -8.96 -8.83
C GLU A 22 -7.90 -7.83 -7.90
N SER A 23 -6.90 -8.10 -7.07
CA SER A 23 -6.25 -7.06 -6.27
C SER A 23 -4.75 -7.23 -6.23
N ILE A 24 -4.04 -6.11 -6.13
CA ILE A 24 -2.58 -6.05 -6.03
C ILE A 24 -2.23 -5.37 -4.71
N VAL A 25 -1.29 -5.96 -3.96
CA VAL A 25 -0.67 -5.33 -2.79
C VAL A 25 0.66 -4.73 -3.21
N GLU A 26 0.84 -3.44 -2.95
CA GLU A 26 2.00 -2.66 -3.37
C GLU A 26 2.38 -1.62 -2.32
N LEU A 27 3.60 -1.11 -2.37
CA LEU A 27 3.99 0.00 -1.49
C LEU A 27 3.07 1.20 -1.73
N GLY A 28 2.71 1.89 -0.65
CA GLY A 28 1.85 3.06 -0.75
C GLY A 28 2.53 4.24 -1.43
N ARG A 29 1.71 5.13 -1.98
CA ARG A 29 2.20 6.34 -2.67
C ARG A 29 2.47 7.44 -1.65
N LEU A 30 3.73 7.73 -1.36
CA LEU A 30 4.12 8.79 -0.42
C LEU A 30 4.04 10.17 -1.08
N GLU A 31 4.31 10.23 -2.38
CA GLU A 31 4.22 11.45 -3.18
C GLU A 31 3.17 11.26 -4.28
N PHE A 32 2.20 12.18 -4.35
CA PHE A 32 1.17 12.22 -5.37
C PHE A 32 1.12 13.62 -5.98
N PHE A 33 1.67 13.79 -7.18
CA PHE A 33 1.82 15.11 -7.82
C PHE A 33 2.47 16.14 -6.88
N ASP A 34 1.75 17.22 -6.55
CA ASP A 34 2.20 18.33 -5.72
C ASP A 34 1.65 18.24 -4.28
N ASP A 35 0.99 17.12 -3.93
CA ASP A 35 0.50 16.91 -2.57
C ASP A 35 1.67 16.70 -1.58
N PRO A 36 1.56 17.24 -0.35
CA PRO A 36 2.66 17.24 0.61
C PRO A 36 2.95 15.84 1.15
N VAL A 37 4.21 15.46 1.28
CA VAL A 37 4.57 14.25 2.04
C VAL A 37 4.26 14.47 3.52
N ILE A 38 3.45 13.60 4.13
CA ILE A 38 3.09 13.67 5.54
C ILE A 38 3.68 12.46 6.27
N ILE A 39 4.77 12.71 7.00
CA ILE A 39 5.46 11.72 7.84
C ILE A 39 5.68 12.34 9.23
N ASN A 40 5.23 11.65 10.26
CA ASN A 40 5.45 12.04 11.65
C ASN A 40 6.35 11.00 12.33
N VAL A 41 7.58 11.44 12.63
CA VAL A 41 8.57 10.69 13.40
C VAL A 41 9.05 11.63 14.51
N PRO A 42 8.92 11.26 15.80
CA PRO A 42 9.46 12.07 16.88
C PRO A 42 10.96 12.30 16.71
N SER A 43 11.41 13.55 16.83
CA SER A 43 12.84 13.90 16.69
C SER A 43 13.71 13.36 17.83
N SER A 44 13.10 13.06 18.98
CA SER A 44 13.73 12.40 20.12
C SER A 44 12.76 11.41 20.78
N VAL A 45 13.29 10.28 21.24
CA VAL A 45 12.57 9.18 21.91
C VAL A 45 13.44 8.59 23.02
N LYS A 46 12.87 7.75 23.88
CA LYS A 46 13.62 7.08 24.95
C LYS A 46 13.95 5.63 24.60
N LYS A 47 15.15 5.18 24.98
CA LYS A 47 15.60 3.79 24.83
C LYS A 47 14.58 2.83 25.44
N ARG A 48 14.27 1.75 24.71
CA ARG A 48 13.30 0.70 25.09
C ARG A 48 11.88 1.21 25.36
N GLN A 49 11.54 2.43 24.93
CA GLN A 49 10.16 2.92 24.97
C GLN A 49 9.57 2.90 23.56
N PRO A 50 8.39 2.29 23.37
CA PRO A 50 7.71 2.35 22.09
C PRO A 50 7.32 3.78 21.76
N PHE A 51 7.53 4.17 20.51
CA PHE A 51 7.05 5.43 19.96
C PHE A 51 6.35 5.17 18.64
N GLN A 52 5.36 5.99 18.32
CA GLN A 52 4.56 5.84 17.10
C GLN A 52 5.26 6.52 15.92
N VAL A 53 5.36 5.81 14.81
CA VAL A 53 5.65 6.36 13.48
C VAL A 53 4.34 6.40 12.71
N GLN A 54 4.03 7.55 12.12
CA GLN A 54 2.85 7.72 11.27
C GLN A 54 3.28 8.18 9.88
N VAL A 55 2.74 7.55 8.85
CA VAL A 55 2.97 7.86 7.44
C VAL A 55 1.64 7.92 6.73
N VAL A 56 1.41 8.96 5.94
CA VAL A 56 0.22 9.04 5.06
C VAL A 56 0.62 8.67 3.64
N THR A 57 -0.13 7.76 3.04
CA THR A 57 -0.05 7.40 1.61
C THR A 57 -1.28 7.92 0.87
N TYR A 58 -1.17 8.07 -0.44
CA TYR A 58 -2.21 8.61 -1.31
C TYR A 58 -2.86 7.50 -2.16
N GLY A 59 -4.10 7.19 -1.82
CA GLY A 59 -4.96 6.25 -2.54
C GLY A 59 -6.04 6.94 -3.37
N GLY A 60 -7.14 6.21 -3.58
CA GLY A 60 -8.32 6.68 -4.29
C GLY A 60 -9.42 5.63 -4.30
N GLY A 61 -10.34 5.69 -5.26
CA GLY A 61 -11.58 4.90 -5.23
C GLY A 61 -11.45 3.37 -5.21
N CYS A 62 -10.26 2.84 -5.52
CA CYS A 62 -9.96 1.40 -5.44
C CYS A 62 -8.69 1.11 -4.64
N ILE A 63 -8.16 2.08 -3.90
CA ILE A 63 -6.95 1.90 -3.12
C ILE A 63 -7.30 2.04 -1.65
N SER A 64 -6.96 1.04 -0.86
CA SER A 64 -7.23 0.99 0.57
C SER A 64 -6.01 0.54 1.36
N PHE A 65 -6.02 0.81 2.66
CA PHE A 65 -5.02 0.29 3.59
C PHE A 65 -4.96 -1.24 3.51
N GLU A 66 -3.75 -1.79 3.43
CA GLU A 66 -3.53 -3.22 3.60
C GLU A 66 -2.83 -3.52 4.93
N ARG A 67 -1.59 -3.05 5.07
CA ARG A 67 -0.78 -3.27 6.29
C ARG A 67 0.41 -2.31 6.35
N THR A 68 1.09 -2.32 7.47
CA THR A 68 2.40 -1.68 7.64
C THR A 68 3.37 -2.72 8.17
N ASP A 69 4.48 -2.90 7.47
CA ASP A 69 5.56 -3.77 7.95
C ASP A 69 6.72 -2.91 8.48
N VAL A 70 7.31 -3.31 9.60
CA VAL A 70 8.53 -2.69 10.15
C VAL A 70 9.63 -3.75 10.21
N GLN A 71 10.77 -3.46 9.59
CA GLN A 71 11.92 -4.36 9.55
C GLN A 71 13.12 -3.70 10.23
N VAL A 72 13.83 -4.46 11.05
CA VAL A 72 15.03 -3.98 11.75
C VAL A 72 16.20 -3.92 10.78
N ALA A 73 16.90 -2.79 10.75
CA ALA A 73 18.13 -2.57 9.99
C ALA A 73 19.30 -2.26 10.94
N MET A 74 20.54 -2.26 10.43
CA MET A 74 21.74 -2.06 11.28
C MET A 74 21.76 -0.71 12.01
N ASP A 75 21.21 0.33 11.42
CA ASP A 75 21.25 1.72 11.90
C ASP A 75 19.84 2.30 12.14
N GLY A 76 18.83 1.44 12.25
CA GLY A 76 17.46 1.85 12.55
C GLY A 76 16.42 0.85 12.03
N VAL A 77 15.41 1.33 11.30
CA VAL A 77 14.34 0.48 10.77
C VAL A 77 13.91 0.89 9.36
N ASP A 78 13.43 -0.09 8.60
CA ASP A 78 12.66 0.11 7.38
C ASP A 78 11.16 0.06 7.71
N PHE A 79 10.43 1.09 7.29
CA PHE A 79 8.98 1.24 7.46
C PHE A 79 8.32 1.12 6.09
N LEU A 80 7.48 0.09 5.91
CA LEU A 80 6.90 -0.30 4.63
C LEU A 80 5.37 -0.23 4.70
N PRO A 81 4.75 0.92 4.36
CA PRO A 81 3.32 1.03 4.21
C PRO A 81 2.87 0.34 2.92
N TYR A 82 1.98 -0.63 3.03
CA TYR A 82 1.39 -1.34 1.90
C TYR A 82 -0.07 -0.96 1.73
N ASP A 83 -0.42 -0.60 0.50
CA ASP A 83 -1.78 -0.37 0.06
C ASP A 83 -2.25 -1.55 -0.81
N ARG A 84 -3.55 -1.83 -0.76
CA ARG A 84 -4.22 -2.74 -1.69
C ARG A 84 -4.92 -1.92 -2.77
N ARG A 85 -4.63 -2.23 -4.03
CA ARG A 85 -5.35 -1.72 -5.19
C ARG A 85 -6.27 -2.81 -5.74
N ASP A 86 -7.56 -2.58 -5.65
CA ASP A 86 -8.59 -3.41 -6.29
C ASP A 86 -8.70 -3.07 -7.77
N ILE A 87 -8.88 -4.09 -8.61
CA ILE A 87 -9.04 -4.00 -10.06
C ILE A 87 -10.44 -4.51 -10.37
N PRO A 88 -11.46 -3.64 -10.31
CA PRO A 88 -12.83 -4.06 -10.52
C PRO A 88 -13.03 -4.53 -11.96
N ALA A 89 -13.88 -5.53 -12.17
CA ALA A 89 -14.11 -6.12 -13.49
C ALA A 89 -14.57 -5.12 -14.57
N ASN A 90 -15.25 -4.04 -14.16
CA ASN A 90 -15.69 -2.96 -15.06
C ASN A 90 -14.60 -1.89 -15.31
N GLY A 91 -13.44 -1.99 -14.64
CA GLY A 91 -12.33 -1.03 -14.71
C GLY A 91 -12.63 0.34 -14.08
N LEU A 92 -13.75 0.50 -13.38
CA LEU A 92 -14.18 1.78 -12.84
C LEU A 92 -13.75 1.96 -11.38
N CYS A 93 -12.91 2.95 -11.13
CA CYS A 93 -12.56 3.43 -9.79
C CYS A 93 -13.04 4.87 -9.63
N PHE A 94 -13.53 5.22 -8.44
CA PHE A 94 -13.84 6.62 -8.14
C PHE A 94 -12.56 7.46 -8.21
N ALA A 95 -12.64 8.60 -8.90
CA ALA A 95 -11.55 9.56 -9.04
C ALA A 95 -11.50 10.51 -7.84
N ASN A 96 -11.42 9.95 -6.63
CA ASN A 96 -11.18 10.70 -5.40
C ASN A 96 -9.72 10.50 -4.97
N LEU A 97 -9.09 11.56 -4.47
CA LEU A 97 -7.87 11.43 -3.71
C LEU A 97 -8.25 11.04 -2.28
N SER A 98 -7.70 9.96 -1.75
CA SER A 98 -7.95 9.53 -0.37
C SER A 98 -6.64 9.37 0.38
N PRO A 99 -6.39 10.15 1.45
CA PRO A 99 -5.26 9.88 2.33
C PRO A 99 -5.52 8.57 3.10
N ILE A 100 -4.49 7.75 3.23
CA ILE A 100 -4.50 6.49 3.96
C ILE A 100 -3.40 6.57 5.03
N THR A 101 -3.77 6.37 6.29
CA THR A 101 -2.85 6.49 7.42
C THR A 101 -2.26 5.12 7.78
N HIS A 102 -0.93 5.04 7.81
CA HIS A 102 -0.15 3.92 8.30
C HIS A 102 0.49 4.28 9.63
N GLU A 103 0.24 3.49 10.66
CA GLU A 103 0.79 3.68 12.00
C GLU A 103 1.40 2.39 12.50
N GLU A 104 2.58 2.48 13.12
CA GLU A 104 3.18 1.35 13.83
C GLU A 104 4.07 1.85 14.99
N TYR A 105 4.24 1.02 16.02
CA TYR A 105 5.11 1.32 17.14
C TYR A 105 6.52 0.76 16.90
N VAL A 106 7.52 1.61 17.05
CA VAL A 106 8.95 1.27 16.94
C VAL A 106 9.60 1.36 18.31
N VAL A 107 10.54 0.46 18.58
CA VAL A 107 11.37 0.46 19.78
C VAL A 107 12.83 0.40 19.36
N PHE A 108 13.67 1.26 19.94
CA PHE A 108 15.12 1.18 19.80
C PHE A 108 15.76 0.73 21.10
N ASP A 109 16.61 -0.29 21.01
CA ASP A 109 17.30 -0.85 22.16
C ASP A 109 18.61 -0.14 22.48
N GLU A 110 19.16 0.67 21.58
CA GLU A 110 20.42 1.38 21.79
C GLU A 110 20.25 2.90 21.70
N PRO A 111 20.94 3.67 22.55
CA PRO A 111 20.91 5.13 22.49
C PRO A 111 21.67 5.63 21.26
N GLY A 112 21.43 6.88 20.88
CA GLY A 112 22.12 7.54 19.77
C GLY A 112 21.20 7.85 18.59
N ARG A 113 21.79 8.13 17.44
CA ARG A 113 21.05 8.51 16.24
C ARG A 113 20.63 7.28 15.45
N HIS A 114 19.34 7.17 15.14
CA HIS A 114 18.78 6.09 14.32
C HIS A 114 18.04 6.64 13.11
N VAL A 115 18.07 5.87 12.02
CA VAL A 115 17.43 6.20 10.74
C VAL A 115 16.15 5.38 10.58
N ILE A 116 15.05 6.07 10.28
CA ILE A 116 13.80 5.43 9.85
C ILE A 116 13.71 5.64 8.34
N ARG A 117 13.75 4.55 7.58
CA ARG A 117 13.64 4.55 6.12
C ARG A 117 12.20 4.23 5.74
N ILE A 118 11.47 5.22 5.24
CA ILE A 118 10.10 5.03 4.78
C ILE A 118 10.16 4.68 3.30
N HIS A 119 9.78 3.44 2.97
CA HIS A 119 9.71 2.96 1.60
C HIS A 119 8.35 3.29 1.01
N GLY A 120 8.32 3.67 -0.26
CA GLY A 120 7.06 4.01 -0.89
C GLY A 120 7.20 4.18 -2.39
N ARG A 121 6.21 4.82 -2.98
CA ARG A 121 6.24 5.21 -4.40
C ARG A 121 5.97 6.69 -4.58
N ARG A 122 6.55 7.24 -5.65
CA ARG A 122 6.20 8.53 -6.22
C ARG A 122 5.31 8.30 -7.42
N TYR A 123 4.17 8.98 -7.44
CA TYR A 123 3.23 8.97 -8.56
C TYR A 123 3.03 10.37 -9.12
N ASN A 124 3.19 10.52 -10.44
CA ASN A 124 2.82 11.72 -11.19
C ASN A 124 2.40 11.35 -12.63
N ALA A 125 2.20 12.35 -13.49
CA ALA A 125 1.75 12.14 -14.87
C ALA A 125 2.66 11.25 -15.74
N ARG A 126 3.90 10.96 -15.32
CA ARG A 126 4.92 10.28 -16.13
C ARG A 126 5.53 9.06 -15.46
N VAL A 127 5.57 9.03 -14.12
CA VAL A 127 6.25 7.98 -13.37
C VAL A 127 5.40 7.46 -12.22
N ASP A 128 5.52 6.15 -12.00
CA ASP A 128 5.13 5.43 -10.78
C ASP A 128 6.37 4.62 -10.38
N GLU A 129 7.19 5.18 -9.49
CA GLU A 129 8.53 4.66 -9.19
C GLU A 129 8.76 4.52 -7.68
N PRO A 130 9.56 3.52 -7.25
CA PRO A 130 9.91 3.38 -5.85
C PRO A 130 10.78 4.54 -5.36
N ILE A 131 10.51 5.00 -4.14
CA ILE A 131 11.29 6.02 -3.43
C ILE A 131 11.53 5.59 -1.98
N VAL A 132 12.57 6.17 -1.37
CA VAL A 132 12.87 5.99 0.06
C VAL A 132 13.11 7.35 0.69
N ILE A 133 12.36 7.67 1.74
CA ILE A 133 12.49 8.90 2.52
C ILE A 133 13.15 8.56 3.85
N GLN A 134 14.19 9.30 4.22
CA GLN A 134 14.92 9.07 5.48
C GLN A 134 14.53 10.10 6.52
N MET A 135 14.06 9.61 7.66
CA MET A 135 13.85 10.39 8.87
C MET A 135 14.90 10.00 9.91
N THR A 136 15.26 10.93 10.77
CA THR A 136 16.22 10.68 11.84
C THR A 136 15.56 10.95 13.19
N THR A 137 15.79 10.06 14.14
CA THR A 137 15.42 10.27 15.55
C THR A 137 16.63 10.08 16.45
N SER A 138 16.63 10.79 17.58
CA SER A 138 17.64 10.62 18.63
C SER A 138 17.06 9.77 19.76
N VAL A 139 17.75 8.70 20.14
CA VAL A 139 17.35 7.84 21.24
C VAL A 139 18.14 8.22 22.48
N GLU A 140 17.43 8.74 23.46
CA GLU A 140 17.93 9.12 24.77
C GLU A 140 17.99 7.91 25.73
N LEU A 141 18.80 8.03 26.78
CA LEU A 141 18.96 6.99 27.81
C LEU A 141 17.72 6.83 28.71
#